data_AF-A0A973CRW3-F1
#
_entry.id   AF-A0A973CRW3-F1
#
_cell.length_a   1.000
_cell.length_b   1.000
_cell.length_c   1.000
_cell.angle_alpha   90.00
_cell.angle_beta   90.00
_cell.angle_gamma   90.00
#
_symmetry.space_group_name_H-M   'P 1'
#
loop_
_entity.id
_entity.type
_entity.pdbx_description
1 polymer ?
#
loop_
_entity_poly.entity_id
_entity_poly.type
_entity_poly.pdbx_seq_one_letter_code
_entity_poly.pdbx_strand_id
1 'polypeptide(L)'
;MTDRDMNASGDSPSDTSPSAEAAFRRAAEDAIERDEAWELADLVLRIAQEAASREWAQSCCIQLSRHHSAEVRGNAVTGFGHLARRFGRVEPQGVRRRVEIALHDPSAYVRSQARSAALDLHTFLGWELEVDEV
;
A
#
# COMPACT_ATOMS: atom_id res chain seq x y z
N MET A 1 -22.76 -23.11 41.60
CA MET A 1 -21.38 -22.79 41.17
C MET A 1 -21.33 -23.11 39.68
N THR A 2 -21.73 -22.13 38.87
CA THR A 2 -21.82 -22.26 37.41
C THR A 2 -20.52 -21.74 36.83
N ASP A 3 -19.65 -22.64 36.37
CA ASP A 3 -18.48 -22.24 35.59
C ASP A 3 -18.94 -21.77 34.22
N ARG A 4 -18.49 -20.56 33.93
CA ARG A 4 -18.84 -19.74 32.79
C ARG A 4 -17.61 -19.78 31.91
N ASP A 5 -17.58 -20.73 30.98
CA ASP A 5 -16.52 -20.81 29.98
C ASP A 5 -16.63 -19.61 29.03
N MET A 6 -15.85 -18.58 29.34
CA MET A 6 -15.65 -17.41 28.51
C MET A 6 -14.67 -17.74 27.40
N ASN A 7 -15.23 -17.91 26.20
CA ASN A 7 -14.79 -17.30 24.95
C ASN A 7 -13.26 -17.24 24.69
N ALA A 8 -12.73 -18.28 24.04
CA ALA A 8 -11.53 -18.17 23.23
C ALA A 8 -11.96 -17.80 21.79
N SER A 9 -12.17 -16.51 21.54
CA SER A 9 -12.21 -15.97 20.18
C SER A 9 -10.79 -16.01 19.61
N GLY A 10 -10.45 -17.14 18.99
CA GLY A 10 -9.23 -17.27 18.20
C GLY A 10 -9.40 -16.56 16.88
N ASP A 11 -8.99 -15.30 16.80
CA ASP A 11 -8.70 -14.66 15.52
C ASP A 11 -7.26 -15.02 15.14
N SER A 12 -7.14 -16.20 14.53
CA SER A 12 -5.92 -16.74 13.92
C SER A 12 -5.77 -16.18 12.50
N PRO A 13 -4.53 -16.08 11.98
CA PRO A 13 -4.18 -15.21 10.85
C PRO A 13 -4.91 -15.61 9.57
N SER A 14 -5.34 -14.59 8.82
CA SER A 14 -5.92 -14.64 7.47
C SER A 14 -5.54 -15.88 6.65
N ASP A 15 -6.42 -16.87 6.66
CA ASP A 15 -6.32 -18.15 5.94
C ASP A 15 -6.76 -17.98 4.47
N THR A 16 -6.11 -17.08 3.75
CA THR A 16 -6.35 -16.93 2.31
C THR A 16 -5.74 -18.15 1.62
N SER A 17 -6.59 -19.09 1.19
CA SER A 17 -6.13 -20.25 0.44
C SER A 17 -5.27 -19.83 -0.76
N PRO A 18 -4.24 -20.61 -1.16
CA PRO A 18 -3.38 -20.26 -2.30
C PRO A 18 -4.16 -19.98 -3.61
N SER A 19 -5.33 -20.60 -3.77
CA SER A 19 -6.24 -20.36 -4.90
C SER A 19 -6.87 -18.96 -4.86
N ALA A 20 -7.26 -18.48 -3.68
CA ALA A 20 -7.87 -17.17 -3.51
C ALA A 20 -6.84 -16.03 -3.75
N GLU A 21 -5.59 -16.18 -3.28
CA GLU A 21 -4.51 -15.23 -3.56
C GLU A 21 -4.19 -15.17 -5.06
N ALA A 22 -4.13 -16.32 -5.74
CA ALA A 22 -3.91 -16.36 -7.18
C ALA A 22 -5.05 -15.69 -7.97
N ALA A 23 -6.30 -15.90 -7.54
CA ALA A 23 -7.46 -15.26 -8.14
C ALA A 23 -7.46 -13.74 -7.91
N PHE A 24 -7.13 -13.29 -6.70
CA PHE A 24 -7.01 -11.86 -6.38
C PHE A 24 -5.92 -11.20 -7.21
N ARG A 25 -4.73 -11.81 -7.29
CA ARG A 25 -3.61 -11.31 -8.10
C ARG A 25 -4.01 -11.16 -9.56
N ARG A 26 -4.63 -12.20 -10.14
CA ARG A 26 -5.08 -12.15 -11.54
C ARG A 26 -6.12 -11.04 -11.77
N ALA A 27 -7.11 -10.93 -10.90
CA ALA A 27 -8.13 -9.89 -11.01
C ALA A 27 -7.52 -8.48 -10.91
N ALA A 28 -6.51 -8.30 -10.04
CA ALA A 28 -5.80 -7.05 -9.91
C ALA A 28 -4.97 -6.72 -11.16
N GLU A 29 -4.27 -7.70 -11.73
CA GLU A 29 -3.50 -7.54 -12.97
C GLU A 29 -4.43 -7.18 -14.16
N ASP A 30 -5.57 -7.86 -14.28
CA ASP A 30 -6.58 -7.53 -15.30
C ASP A 30 -7.13 -6.10 -15.13
N ALA A 31 -7.33 -5.63 -13.89
CA ALA A 31 -7.78 -4.26 -13.61
C ALA A 31 -6.70 -3.22 -13.93
N ILE A 32 -5.44 -3.50 -13.60
CA ILE A 32 -4.29 -2.66 -13.95
C ILE A 32 -4.14 -2.54 -15.47
N GLU A 33 -4.42 -3.61 -16.22
CA GLU A 33 -4.41 -3.57 -17.69
C GLU A 33 -5.54 -2.70 -18.26
N ARG A 34 -6.74 -2.74 -17.65
CA ARG A 34 -7.87 -1.90 -18.06
C ARG A 34 -7.66 -0.40 -17.80
N ASP A 35 -6.81 -0.04 -16.84
CA ASP A 35 -6.44 1.35 -16.48
C ASP A 35 -7.64 2.25 -16.09
N GLU A 36 -8.68 1.67 -15.50
CA GLU A 36 -9.87 2.41 -15.07
C GLU A 36 -9.66 3.08 -13.71
N ALA A 37 -9.50 4.41 -13.70
CA ALA A 37 -9.06 5.16 -12.53
C ALA A 37 -9.90 4.93 -11.25
N TRP A 38 -11.22 4.80 -11.40
CA TRP A 38 -12.13 4.59 -10.27
C TRP A 38 -11.96 3.19 -9.64
N GLU A 39 -11.62 2.18 -10.44
CA GLU A 39 -11.35 0.82 -9.98
C GLU A 39 -9.97 0.76 -9.31
N LEU A 40 -8.97 1.38 -9.94
CA LEU A 40 -7.58 1.37 -9.48
C LEU A 40 -7.35 2.13 -8.17
N ALA A 41 -8.13 3.18 -7.90
CA ALA A 41 -8.01 3.99 -6.70
C ALA A 41 -8.22 3.16 -5.43
N ASP A 42 -9.27 2.33 -5.38
CA ASP A 42 -9.53 1.42 -4.27
C ASP A 42 -8.60 0.21 -4.30
N LEU A 43 -8.42 -0.39 -5.48
CA LEU A 43 -7.66 -1.61 -5.65
C LEU A 43 -6.23 -1.50 -5.13
N VAL A 44 -5.52 -0.39 -5.38
CA VAL A 44 -4.12 -0.26 -4.95
C VAL A 44 -3.96 -0.27 -3.42
N LEU A 45 -4.93 0.27 -2.69
CA LEU A 45 -4.93 0.20 -1.22
C LEU A 45 -5.17 -1.24 -0.76
N ARG A 46 -6.13 -1.92 -1.37
CA ARG A 46 -6.40 -3.35 -1.09
C ARG A 46 -5.19 -4.22 -1.37
N ILE A 47 -4.49 -4.02 -2.49
CA ILE A 47 -3.22 -4.70 -2.78
C ILE A 47 -2.22 -4.44 -1.64
N ALA A 48 -2.02 -3.18 -1.24
CA ALA A 48 -1.06 -2.84 -0.21
C ALA A 48 -1.44 -3.39 1.19
N GLN A 49 -2.72 -3.64 1.46
CA GLN A 49 -3.24 -4.09 2.75
C GLN A 49 -3.46 -5.61 2.86
N GLU A 50 -3.76 -6.28 1.74
CA GLU A 50 -4.22 -7.68 1.74
C GLU A 50 -3.23 -8.63 1.07
N ALA A 51 -2.49 -8.17 0.05
CA ALA A 51 -1.62 -9.05 -0.74
C ALA A 51 -0.63 -9.82 0.13
N ALA A 52 -0.47 -11.12 -0.14
CA ALA A 52 0.47 -11.96 0.60
C ALA A 52 1.93 -11.68 0.21
N SER A 53 2.19 -11.39 -1.06
CA SER A 53 3.53 -11.03 -1.54
C SER A 53 3.78 -9.54 -1.44
N ARG A 54 4.70 -9.17 -0.53
CA ARG A 54 5.21 -7.80 -0.41
C ARG A 54 5.82 -7.31 -1.72
N GLU A 55 6.63 -8.13 -2.37
CA GLU A 55 7.36 -7.77 -3.59
C GLU A 55 6.39 -7.41 -4.72
N TRP A 56 5.37 -8.24 -4.93
CA TRP A 56 4.32 -7.98 -5.91
C TRP A 56 3.53 -6.72 -5.56
N ALA A 57 3.06 -6.59 -4.32
CA ALA A 57 2.29 -5.43 -3.88
C ALA A 57 3.07 -4.11 -4.05
N GLN A 58 4.37 -4.13 -3.71
CA GLN A 58 5.24 -2.98 -3.90
C GLN A 58 5.40 -2.64 -5.39
N SER A 59 5.53 -3.65 -6.25
CA SER A 59 5.66 -3.43 -7.70
C SER A 59 4.41 -2.75 -8.27
N CYS A 60 3.21 -3.15 -7.83
CA CYS A 60 1.95 -2.50 -8.20
C CYS A 60 1.90 -1.06 -7.70
N CYS A 61 2.28 -0.80 -6.44
CA CYS A 61 2.33 0.57 -5.90
C CYS A 61 3.33 1.45 -6.68
N ILE A 62 4.50 0.92 -7.05
CA ILE A 62 5.48 1.64 -7.87
C ILE A 62 4.91 1.97 -9.24
N GLN A 63 4.24 1.03 -9.89
CA GLN A 63 3.60 1.25 -11.18
C GLN A 63 2.51 2.33 -11.09
N LEU A 64 1.57 2.16 -10.16
CA LEU A 64 0.38 3.02 -10.02
C LEU A 64 0.71 4.40 -9.43
N SER A 65 1.85 4.57 -8.75
CA SER A 65 2.36 5.88 -8.32
C SER A 65 2.73 6.83 -9.48
N ARG A 66 2.62 6.37 -10.73
CA ARG A 66 2.82 7.17 -11.94
C ARG A 66 1.54 7.43 -12.71
N HIS A 67 0.41 6.92 -12.22
CA HIS A 67 -0.87 7.01 -12.90
C HIS A 67 -1.32 8.47 -13.06
N HIS A 68 -2.05 8.77 -14.13
CA HIS A 68 -2.48 10.13 -14.47
C HIS A 68 -3.48 10.68 -13.43
N SER A 69 -4.42 9.85 -12.95
CA SER A 69 -5.32 10.19 -11.84
C SER A 69 -4.53 10.43 -10.55
N ALA A 70 -4.76 11.60 -9.95
CA ALA A 70 -4.17 11.97 -8.67
C ALA A 70 -4.63 11.04 -7.53
N GLU A 71 -5.85 10.49 -7.62
CA GLU A 71 -6.38 9.60 -6.60
C GLU A 71 -5.62 8.26 -6.59
N VAL A 72 -5.50 7.62 -7.75
CA VAL A 72 -4.74 6.37 -7.93
C VAL A 72 -3.29 6.54 -7.48
N ARG A 73 -2.64 7.63 -7.95
CA ARG A 73 -1.25 7.91 -7.59
C ARG A 73 -1.06 8.18 -6.10
N GLY A 74 -1.94 8.97 -5.49
CA GLY A 74 -1.90 9.25 -4.05
C GLY A 74 -2.07 7.99 -3.22
N ASN A 75 -3.05 7.15 -3.56
CA ASN A 75 -3.29 5.89 -2.90
C ASN A 75 -2.14 4.89 -3.08
N ALA A 76 -1.53 4.84 -4.25
CA ALA A 76 -0.33 4.04 -4.49
C ALA A 76 0.85 4.48 -3.61
N VAL A 77 1.03 5.78 -3.39
CA VAL A 77 2.06 6.32 -2.49
C VAL A 77 1.75 5.95 -1.03
N THR A 78 0.50 6.05 -0.59
CA THR A 78 0.05 5.55 0.73
C THR A 78 0.32 4.06 0.90
N GLY A 79 0.19 3.29 -0.18
CA GLY A 79 0.53 1.87 -0.20
C GLY A 79 1.92 1.56 0.38
N PHE A 80 2.92 2.43 0.17
CA PHE A 80 4.26 2.23 0.75
C PHE A 80 4.26 2.27 2.29
N GLY A 81 3.46 3.15 2.90
CA GLY A 81 3.28 3.19 4.35
C GLY A 81 2.61 1.93 4.89
N HIS A 82 1.59 1.42 4.19
CA HIS A 82 0.97 0.14 4.52
C HIS A 82 1.94 -1.03 4.43
N LEU A 83 2.76 -1.08 3.38
CA LEU A 83 3.77 -2.14 3.23
C LEU A 83 4.83 -2.06 4.34
N ALA A 84 5.28 -0.86 4.69
CA ALA A 84 6.20 -0.64 5.81
C ALA A 84 5.62 -1.15 7.13
N ARG A 85 4.36 -0.79 7.42
CA ARG A 85 3.65 -1.22 8.64
C ARG A 85 3.42 -2.73 8.69
N ARG A 86 3.03 -3.35 7.56
CA ARG A 86 2.69 -4.78 7.50
C ARG A 86 3.92 -5.69 7.52
N PHE A 87 4.93 -5.35 6.73
CA PHE A 87 6.06 -6.25 6.48
C PHE A 87 7.32 -5.86 7.23
N GLY A 88 7.37 -4.67 7.86
CA GLY A 88 8.57 -4.16 8.52
C GLY A 88 9.75 -3.93 7.58
N ARG A 89 9.50 -3.93 6.26
CA ARG A 89 10.49 -3.68 5.21
C ARG A 89 9.81 -3.32 3.89
N VAL A 90 10.47 -2.48 3.11
CA VAL A 90 10.20 -2.24 1.68
C VAL A 90 11.53 -2.19 0.95
N GLU A 91 11.56 -2.49 -0.35
CA GLU A 91 12.79 -2.34 -1.15
C GLU A 91 13.03 -0.84 -1.40
N PRO A 92 14.15 -0.26 -0.91
CA PRO A 92 14.37 1.19 -0.97
C PRO A 92 14.40 1.76 -2.37
N GLN A 93 14.99 1.00 -3.30
CA GLN A 93 15.14 1.42 -4.67
C GLN A 93 13.77 1.58 -5.32
N GLY A 94 13.46 2.80 -5.76
CA GLY A 94 12.17 3.15 -6.34
C GLY A 94 11.20 3.76 -5.33
N VAL A 95 11.02 3.19 -4.13
CA VAL A 95 10.05 3.71 -3.14
C VAL A 95 10.42 5.13 -2.70
N ARG A 96 11.68 5.33 -2.27
CA ARG A 96 12.15 6.61 -1.76
C ARG A 96 11.92 7.75 -2.76
N ARG A 97 12.43 7.57 -3.99
CA ARG A 97 12.25 8.53 -5.08
C ARG A 97 10.77 8.81 -5.39
N ARG A 98 9.89 7.81 -5.31
CA ARG A 98 8.45 8.03 -5.58
C ARG A 98 7.78 8.86 -4.50
N VAL A 99 8.12 8.63 -3.23
CA VAL A 99 7.58 9.42 -2.12
C VAL A 99 8.10 10.86 -2.20
N GLU A 100 9.40 11.05 -2.46
CA GLU A 100 10.03 12.37 -2.67
C GLU A 100 9.35 13.12 -3.82
N ILE A 101 9.16 12.49 -5.00
CA ILE A 101 8.41 13.11 -6.11
C ILE A 101 6.98 13.47 -5.68
N ALA A 102 6.29 12.58 -4.97
CA ALA A 102 4.90 12.78 -4.55
C ALA A 102 4.74 13.91 -3.52
N LEU A 103 5.77 14.21 -2.72
CA LEU A 103 5.77 15.36 -1.80
C LEU A 103 5.69 16.70 -2.55
N HIS A 104 6.14 16.74 -3.81
CA HIS A 104 6.09 17.92 -4.68
C HIS A 104 5.02 17.80 -5.79
N ASP A 105 4.11 16.84 -5.69
CA ASP A 105 3.08 16.62 -6.71
C ASP A 105 2.17 17.86 -6.88
N PRO A 106 1.70 18.20 -8.10
CA PRO A 106 0.76 19.32 -8.29
C PRO A 106 -0.54 19.15 -7.50
N SER A 107 -0.99 17.92 -7.27
CA SER A 107 -2.19 17.64 -6.49
C SER A 107 -1.93 17.74 -4.98
N ALA A 108 -2.70 18.60 -4.31
CA ALA A 108 -2.65 18.71 -2.85
C ALA A 108 -2.99 17.38 -2.15
N TYR A 109 -3.85 16.58 -2.76
CA TYR A 109 -4.20 15.24 -2.28
C TYR A 109 -2.97 14.32 -2.26
N VAL A 110 -2.25 14.23 -3.38
CA VAL A 110 -1.06 13.37 -3.50
C VAL A 110 0.03 13.82 -2.51
N ARG A 111 0.25 15.13 -2.36
CA ARG A 111 1.20 15.65 -1.35
C ARG A 111 0.81 15.26 0.07
N SER A 112 -0.49 15.24 0.38
CA SER A 112 -0.99 14.80 1.69
C SER A 112 -0.72 13.31 1.92
N GLN A 113 -1.04 12.47 0.93
CA GLN A 113 -0.78 11.03 0.98
C GLN A 113 0.72 10.73 1.12
N ALA A 114 1.57 11.49 0.43
CA ALA A 114 3.02 11.37 0.50
C ALA A 114 3.58 11.71 1.88
N ARG A 115 3.06 12.76 2.54
CA ARG A 115 3.44 13.09 3.92
C ARG A 115 3.06 11.97 4.89
N SER A 116 1.86 11.40 4.74
CA SER A 116 1.44 10.25 5.57
C SER A 116 2.34 9.03 5.33
N ALA A 117 2.63 8.71 4.07
CA ALA A 117 3.53 7.60 3.73
C ALA A 117 4.96 7.82 4.26
N ALA A 118 5.47 9.05 4.17
CA ALA A 118 6.76 9.43 4.72
C ALA A 118 6.81 9.23 6.24
N LEU A 119 5.76 9.63 6.95
CA LEU A 119 5.63 9.42 8.40
C LEU A 119 5.60 7.92 8.75
N ASP A 120 4.88 7.11 8.00
CA ASP A 120 4.85 5.65 8.21
C ASP A 120 6.22 5.01 7.94
N LEU A 121 6.88 5.39 6.84
CA LEU A 121 8.24 4.90 6.52
C LEU A 121 9.25 5.29 7.60
N HIS A 122 9.15 6.50 8.15
CA HIS A 122 9.95 6.91 9.29
C HIS A 122 9.61 6.08 10.53
N THR A 123 8.34 5.97 10.87
CA THR A 123 7.86 5.30 12.10
C THR A 123 8.22 3.82 12.13
N PHE A 124 8.02 3.11 11.01
CA PHE A 124 8.17 1.65 10.97
C PHE A 124 9.54 1.19 10.48
N LEU A 125 10.26 1.99 9.69
CA LEU A 125 11.55 1.60 9.09
C LEU A 125 12.71 2.54 9.46
N GLY A 126 12.46 3.65 10.15
CA GLY A 126 13.48 4.65 10.48
C GLY A 126 14.01 5.41 9.27
N TRP A 127 13.27 5.47 8.16
CA TRP A 127 13.71 6.19 6.98
C TRP A 127 13.64 7.71 7.20
N GLU A 128 14.67 8.40 6.73
CA GLU A 128 14.67 9.85 6.57
C GLU A 128 14.58 10.14 5.07
N LEU A 129 13.55 10.88 4.68
CA LEU A 129 13.31 11.30 3.30
C LEU A 129 13.72 12.75 3.14
N GLU A 130 14.38 13.06 2.03
CA GLU A 130 14.75 14.43 1.73
C GLU A 130 13.51 15.16 1.20
N VAL A 131 12.97 16.06 2.01
CA VAL A 131 12.04 17.09 1.56
C VAL A 131 12.90 18.31 1.22
N ASP A 132 13.18 18.52 -0.06
CA ASP A 132 13.79 19.79 -0.48
C ASP A 132 12.78 20.90 -0.15
N GLU A 133 13.09 21.73 0.86
CA GLU A 133 12.29 22.91 1.16
C GLU A 133 12.32 23.85 -0.06
N VAL A 134 11.18 24.00 -0.73
CA VAL A 134 10.98 24.96 -1.83
C VAL A 134 10.44 26.26 -1.28
#